data_AF-A0A2A2B455-F1
#
_entry.id   AF-A0A2A2B455-F1
#
_cell.length_a   1.000
_cell.length_b   1.000
_cell.length_c   1.000
_cell.angle_alpha   90.00
_cell.angle_beta   90.00
_cell.angle_gamma   90.00
#
_symmetry.space_group_name_H-M   'P 1'
#
loop_
_entity.id
_entity.type
_entity.pdbx_description
1 polymer ?
#
loop_
_entity_poly.entity_id
_entity_poly.type
_entity_poly.pdbx_seq_one_letter_code
_entity_poly.pdbx_strand_id
1 'polypeptide(L)' 'MAKILIGLGILLVIIGVIWLLFPSAFSWIGNMPGDIKHTSGNTRVYFPVVTMIVISIVATILLNIFNR' A
#
# COMPACT_ATOMS: atom_id res chain seq x y z
N MET A 1 -19.38 0.34 14.90
CA MET A 1 -18.33 1.35 15.12
C MET A 1 -17.18 0.85 15.98
N ALA A 2 -17.37 0.45 17.24
CA ALA A 2 -16.28 -0.06 18.09
C ALA A 2 -15.50 -1.26 17.50
N LYS A 3 -16.21 -2.23 16.92
CA LYS A 3 -15.59 -3.40 16.26
C LYS A 3 -14.67 -3.02 15.08
N ILE A 4 -15.05 -2.01 14.30
CA ILE A 4 -14.25 -1.49 13.18
C ILE A 4 -12.97 -0.84 13.71
N LEU A 5 -13.09 -0.06 14.79
CA LEU A 5 -11.96 0.61 15.43
C LEU A 5 -10.95 -0.40 16.01
N ILE A 6 -11.45 -1.46 16.67
CA ILE A 6 -10.61 -2.57 17.16
C ILE A 6 -9.93 -3.29 16.00
N GLY A 7 -10.68 -3.58 14.92
CA GLY A 7 -10.13 -4.22 13.73
C GLY A 7 -9.00 -3.41 13.07
N LEU A 8 -9.19 -2.09 12.92
CA LEU A 8 -8.16 -1.17 12.42
C LEU A 8 -6.92 -1.14 13.33
N GLY A 9 -7.11 -1.14 14.65
CA GLY A 9 -6.01 -1.19 15.60
C GLY A 9 -5.16 -2.46 15.44
N ILE A 10 -5.82 -3.62 15.34
CA ILE A 10 -5.13 -4.90 15.10
C ILE A 10 -4.38 -4.87 13.75
N LEU A 11 -5.01 -4.35 12.69
CA LEU A 11 -4.40 -4.22 11.38
C LEU A 11 -3.12 -3.38 11.43
N LEU A 12 -3.15 -2.23 12.12
CA LEU A 12 -1.99 -1.35 12.28
C LEU A 12 -0.85 -2.03 13.04
N VAL A 13 -1.15 -2.80 14.11
CA VAL A 13 -0.14 -3.57 14.85
C VAL A 13 0.52 -4.59 13.95
N ILE A 14 -0.25 -5.33 13.15
CA ILE A 14 0.28 -6.33 12.20
C ILE A 14 1.21 -5.64 11.19
N ILE A 15 0.79 -4.52 10.60
CA ILE A 15 1.61 -3.75 9.66
C ILE A 15 2.92 -3.30 10.34
N GLY A 16 2.86 -2.80 11.57
CA GLY A 16 4.02 -2.37 12.33
C GLY A 16 5.01 -3.51 12.63
N VAL A 17 4.52 -4.70 12.99
CA VAL A 17 5.36 -5.90 13.21
C VAL A 17 6.03 -6.33 11.91
N ILE A 18 5.30 -6.35 10.79
CA ILE A 18 5.87 -6.67 9.47
C ILE A 18 6.98 -5.67 9.13
N TRP A 19 6.76 -4.38 9.37
CA TRP A 19 7.77 -3.35 9.12
C TRP A 19 9.01 -3.55 10.00
N LEU A 20 8.83 -3.87 11.28
CA LEU A 20 9.94 -4.11 12.21
C LEU A 20 10.80 -5.31 11.79
N LEU A 21 10.17 -6.42 11.41
CA LEU A 21 10.87 -7.65 11.03
C LEU A 21 11.44 -7.60 9.60
N PHE A 22 10.78 -6.86 8.72
CA PHE A 22 11.15 -6.73 7.31
C PHE A 22 11.15 -5.25 6.91
N PRO A 23 12.23 -4.50 7.19
CA PRO A 23 12.31 -3.07 6.91
C PRO A 23 12.13 -2.72 5.43
N SER A 24 12.48 -3.66 4.55
CA SER A 24 12.33 -3.55 3.10
C SER A 24 11.00 -4.08 2.57
N ALA A 25 10.09 -4.58 3.41
CA ALA A 25 8.83 -5.17 2.96
C ALA A 25 7.90 -4.18 2.25
N PHE A 26 8.09 -2.87 2.42
CA PHE A 26 7.30 -1.83 1.76
C PHE A 26 8.12 -0.97 0.78
N SER A 27 9.41 -1.29 0.57
CA SER A 27 10.29 -0.49 -0.31
C SER A 27 9.92 -0.56 -1.79
N TRP A 28 9.05 -1.50 -2.18
CA TRP A 28 8.54 -1.63 -3.56
C TRP A 28 7.36 -0.71 -3.85
N ILE A 29 6.63 -0.24 -2.83
CA ILE A 29 5.46 0.65 -2.99
C ILE A 29 5.94 2.00 -3.53
N GLY A 30 5.49 2.38 -4.74
CA GLY A 30 5.89 3.62 -5.41
C GLY A 30 7.26 3.57 -6.10
N ASN A 31 7.91 2.40 -6.11
CA ASN A 31 9.18 2.14 -6.78
C ASN A 31 9.04 1.08 -7.90
N MET A 32 7.82 0.79 -8.36
CA MET A 32 7.59 -0.19 -9.41
C MET A 32 8.02 0.35 -10.79
N PRO A 33 8.49 -0.52 -11.71
CA PRO A 33 8.75 -0.11 -13.09
C PRO A 33 7.47 0.45 -13.72
N GLY A 34 7.52 1.71 -14.15
CA GLY A 34 6.37 2.46 -14.65
C GLY A 34 5.79 3.50 -13.67
N ASP A 35 6.24 3.54 -12.41
CA ASP A 35 5.96 4.66 -11.52
C ASP A 35 6.75 5.90 -11.98
N ILE A 36 6.05 7.01 -12.20
CA ILE A 36 6.64 8.24 -12.73
C ILE A 36 7.29 8.99 -11.58
N LYS A 37 8.61 9.13 -11.64
CA LYS A 37 9.39 9.95 -10.71
C LYS A 37 10.06 11.06 -11.49
N HIS A 38 9.57 12.28 -11.30
CA HIS A 38 10.21 13.45 -11.87
C HIS A 38 10.88 14.24 -10.76
N THR A 39 12.21 14.34 -10.81
CA THR A 39 12.98 15.20 -9.90
C THR A 39 13.55 16.34 -10.72
N SER A 40 13.16 17.57 -10.40
CA SER A 40 13.67 18.79 -11.02
C SER A 40 14.11 19.76 -9.92
N GLY A 41 15.41 19.97 -9.77
CA GLY A 41 15.99 20.83 -8.74
C GLY A 41 15.50 20.45 -7.32
N ASN A 42 14.75 21.35 -6.69
CA ASN A 42 14.20 21.20 -5.35
C ASN A 42 12.79 20.57 -5.33
N THR A 43 12.22 20.24 -6.49
CA THR A 43 10.86 19.68 -6.62
C THR A 43 10.93 18.22 -7.05
N ARG A 44 10.14 17.39 -6.37
CA ARG A 44 10.11 15.95 -6.56
C ARG A 44 8.67 15.50 -6.64
N VAL A 45 8.26 15.07 -7.84
CA VAL A 45 6.91 14.62 -8.14
C VAL A 45 6.93 13.10 -8.24
N TYR A 46 6.14 12.46 -7.39
CA TYR A 46 5.93 11.01 -7.39
C TYR A 46 4.52 10.71 -7.88
N PHE A 47 4.42 9.94 -8.97
CA PHE A 47 3.17 9.46 -9.53
C PHE A 47 3.19 7.93 -9.60
N PRO A 48 2.73 7.24 -8.54
CA PRO A 48 2.80 5.79 -8.43
C PRO A 48 1.66 5.09 -9.20
N VAL A 49 1.58 5.30 -10.51
CA VAL A 49 0.47 4.83 -11.36
C VAL A 49 0.34 3.30 -11.34
N VAL A 50 1.45 2.60 -11.50
CA VAL A 50 1.45 1.13 -11.57
C VAL A 50 1.11 0.54 -10.21
N THR A 51 1.71 1.09 -9.15
CA THR A 51 1.40 0.69 -7.77
C THR A 51 -0.11 0.82 -7.48
N MET A 52 -0.74 1.94 -7.87
CA MET A 52 -2.18 2.14 -7.64
C MET A 52 -3.06 1.16 -8.42
N ILE A 53 -2.71 0.86 -9.67
CA ILE A 53 -3.43 -0.13 -10.49
C ILE A 53 -3.38 -1.52 -9.83
N VAL A 54 -2.20 -1.94 -9.39
CA VAL A 54 -2.03 -3.24 -8.71
C VAL A 54 -2.87 -3.31 -7.43
N ILE A 55 -2.82 -2.26 -6.60
CA ILE A 55 -3.62 -2.18 -5.37
C ILE A 55 -5.11 -2.28 -5.70
N SER A 56 -5.60 -1.56 -6.71
CA SER A 56 -7.00 -1.62 -7.12
C SER A 56 -7.41 -3.03 -7.56
N ILE A 57 -6.63 -3.70 -8.42
CA ILE A 57 -6.91 -5.07 -8.88
C ILE A 57 -6.97 -6.04 -7.70
N VAL A 58 -5.98 -6.00 -6.81
CA VAL A 58 -5.93 -6.88 -5.62
C VAL A 58 -7.13 -6.63 -4.72
N ALA A 59 -7.46 -5.37 -4.43
CA ALA A 59 -8.62 -5.02 -3.62
C ALA A 59 -9.93 -5.50 -4.27
N THR A 60 -10.10 -5.34 -5.59
CA THR A 60 -11.28 -5.84 -6.31
C THR A 60 -11.38 -7.36 -6.22
N ILE A 61 -10.28 -8.09 -6.41
CA ILE A 61 -10.29 -9.57 -6.30
C ILE A 61 -10.69 -9.99 -4.88
N LEU A 62 -10.08 -9.40 -3.85
CA LEU A 62 -10.40 -9.72 -2.46
C LEU A 62 -11.86 -9.43 -2.14
N LEU A 63 -12.35 -8.24 -2.48
CA LEU A 63 -13.75 -7.87 -2.26
C LEU A 63 -14.71 -8.81 -2.99
N ASN A 64 -14.39 -9.23 -4.22
CA ASN A 64 -15.24 -10.15 -4.98
C ASN A 64 -15.26 -11.58 -4.38
N ILE A 65 -14.16 -12.02 -3.78
CA ILE A 65 -14.10 -13.30 -3.05
C ILE A 65 -14.91 -13.25 -1.76
N PHE A 66 -14.84 -12.14 -1.01
CA PHE A 66 -15.56 -11.99 0.27
C PHE A 66 -17.04 -11.57 0.12
N ASN A 67 -17.44 -11.00 -1.02
CA ASN A 67 -18.84 -10.65 -1.33
C ASN A 67 -19.61 -11.77 -2.07
N ARG A 68 -19.01 -12.95 -2.25
CA ARG A 68 -19.72 -14.18 -2.60
C ARG A 68 -20.18 -14.89 -1.33
#